data_AF-A0A6P5QQD8-F1
#
_entry.id   AF-A0A6P5QQD8-F1
#
_cell.length_a   1.000
_cell.length_b   1.000
_cell.length_c   1.000
_cell.angle_alpha   90.00
_cell.angle_beta   90.00
_cell.angle_gamma   90.00
#
_symmetry.space_group_name_H-M   'P 1'
#
loop_
_entity.id
_entity.type
_entity.pdbx_description
1 polymer ?
#
loop_
_entity_poly.entity_id
_entity_poly.type
_entity_poly.pdbx_seq_one_letter_code
_entity_poly.pdbx_strand_id
1 'polypeptide(L)'
;MELPLRQPHFSGALLLLLLSNLLLWEKASSVPACMAEKSGCWNPLMETFDSAIRKAETLRTLANQFYVELYHNQFSSGKFATLTSKLVRRDEIVFRAASYCHSTLTNPPNKGIQYITIEIPEYLKTLINYVGAWISPLFHLVIELSAMKDVPETILSKAKEIEENNREILHDLRWIITEVYPTSKKKENFPSWELLSFLKSNSRNSKFLAMFNLSHCLEYDTQFFLFHLRILKCRITGKDC
;
A
#
# COMPACT_ATOMS: atom_id res chain seq x y z
N MET A 1 -41.33 -73.65 23.89
CA MET A 1 -40.21 -73.67 22.93
C MET A 1 -40.42 -72.48 22.01
N GLU A 2 -39.78 -71.34 22.30
CA GLU A 2 -39.70 -70.17 21.41
C GLU A 2 -38.33 -69.51 21.60
N LEU A 3 -37.70 -69.15 20.47
CA LEU A 3 -36.34 -68.64 20.33
C LEU A 3 -36.26 -67.13 20.64
N PRO A 4 -35.20 -66.63 21.29
CA PRO A 4 -34.83 -65.23 21.16
C PRO A 4 -33.78 -65.04 20.06
N LEU A 5 -34.14 -64.19 19.09
CA LEU A 5 -33.28 -63.63 18.06
C LEU A 5 -32.10 -62.86 18.70
N ARG A 6 -30.87 -63.22 18.34
CA ARG A 6 -29.69 -62.36 18.53
C ARG A 6 -29.53 -61.43 17.33
N GLN A 7 -29.74 -60.13 17.55
CA GLN A 7 -29.23 -59.07 16.67
C GLN A 7 -27.70 -58.98 16.81
N PRO A 8 -26.93 -58.97 15.71
CA PRO A 8 -25.57 -58.47 15.72
C PRO A 8 -25.60 -56.95 15.53
N HIS A 9 -25.36 -56.19 16.60
CA HIS A 9 -25.12 -54.75 16.52
C HIS A 9 -23.72 -54.48 15.93
N PHE A 10 -23.60 -54.47 14.61
CA PHE A 10 -22.37 -54.13 13.88
C PHE A 10 -22.43 -52.78 13.13
N SER A 11 -23.25 -51.83 13.62
CA SER A 11 -23.42 -50.53 12.95
C SER A 11 -22.62 -49.38 13.61
N GLY A 12 -22.32 -49.47 14.91
CA GLY A 12 -21.68 -48.36 15.65
C GLY A 12 -20.17 -48.21 15.40
N ALA A 13 -19.43 -49.33 15.38
CA ALA A 13 -17.97 -49.28 15.28
C ALA A 13 -17.47 -48.88 13.87
N LEU A 14 -18.19 -49.28 12.81
CA LEU A 14 -17.82 -48.95 11.44
C LEU A 14 -18.06 -47.46 11.11
N LEU A 15 -19.15 -46.88 11.66
CA LEU A 15 -19.44 -45.45 11.48
C LEU A 15 -18.43 -44.55 12.21
N LEU A 16 -17.97 -44.97 13.40
CA LEU A 16 -16.95 -44.25 14.17
C LEU A 16 -15.58 -44.25 13.47
N LEU A 17 -15.22 -45.34 12.78
CA LEU A 17 -13.99 -45.42 11.96
C LEU A 17 -14.05 -44.52 10.72
N LEU A 18 -15.22 -44.38 10.10
CA LEU A 18 -15.41 -43.48 8.95
C LEU A 18 -15.38 -42.00 9.35
N LEU A 19 -15.97 -41.64 10.49
CA LEU A 19 -15.96 -40.27 11.01
C LEU A 19 -14.57 -39.85 11.53
N SER A 20 -13.78 -40.78 12.06
CA SER A 20 -12.40 -40.47 12.48
C SER A 20 -11.48 -40.20 11.30
N ASN A 21 -11.65 -40.88 10.16
CA ASN A 21 -10.90 -40.58 8.93
C ASN A 21 -11.31 -39.24 8.28
N LEU A 22 -12.57 -38.81 8.44
CA LEU A 22 -13.04 -37.50 7.97
C LEU A 22 -12.53 -36.35 8.85
N LEU A 23 -12.45 -36.54 10.17
CA LEU A 23 -11.96 -35.54 11.13
C LEU A 23 -10.42 -35.43 11.18
N LEU A 24 -9.70 -36.42 10.65
CA LEU A 24 -8.23 -36.40 10.56
C LEU A 24 -7.70 -35.55 9.38
N TRP A 25 -8.57 -35.08 8.48
CA TRP A 25 -8.13 -34.32 7.29
C TRP A 25 -8.06 -32.81 7.49
N GLU A 26 -8.56 -32.29 8.62
CA GLU A 26 -8.67 -30.84 8.85
C GLU A 26 -7.34 -30.14 9.20
N LYS A 27 -6.21 -30.87 9.24
CA LYS A 27 -4.86 -30.30 9.46
C LYS A 27 -3.80 -30.71 8.44
N ALA A 28 -4.19 -31.21 7.28
CA ALA A 28 -3.25 -31.39 6.16
C ALA A 28 -3.33 -30.17 5.21
N SER A 29 -2.99 -28.99 5.71
CA SER A 29 -2.38 -27.99 4.82
C SER A 29 -1.06 -28.59 4.38
N SER A 30 -1.03 -29.14 3.16
CA SER A 30 0.20 -29.59 2.54
C SER A 30 1.01 -28.35 2.17
N VAL A 31 1.73 -27.81 3.16
CA VAL A 31 2.96 -27.07 2.86
C VAL A 31 3.87 -28.09 2.17
N PRO A 32 4.29 -27.88 0.91
CA PRO A 32 5.27 -28.77 0.31
C PRO A 32 6.52 -28.75 1.19
N ALA A 33 6.94 -29.91 1.66
CA ALA A 33 8.16 -30.06 2.45
C ALA A 33 9.34 -29.56 1.60
N CYS A 34 9.83 -28.36 1.89
CA CYS A 34 11.02 -27.81 1.27
C CYS A 34 12.24 -28.59 1.75
N MET A 35 12.72 -29.49 0.89
CA MET A 35 14.00 -30.15 1.03
C MET A 35 14.86 -29.76 -0.17
N ALA A 36 16.10 -29.39 0.10
CA ALA A 36 17.21 -29.11 -0.82
C ALA A 36 17.44 -27.64 -1.25
N GLU A 37 18.45 -27.06 -0.61
CA GLU A 37 19.32 -26.02 -1.13
C GLU A 37 19.78 -26.35 -2.56
N LYS A 38 19.22 -25.65 -3.56
CA LYS A 38 19.90 -25.14 -4.78
C LYS A 38 18.94 -24.60 -5.85
N SER A 39 17.64 -24.85 -5.76
CA SER A 39 16.64 -24.16 -6.59
C SER A 39 15.22 -24.31 -6.03
N GLY A 40 14.63 -23.20 -5.57
CA GLY A 40 13.18 -23.01 -5.58
C GLY A 40 12.39 -23.65 -4.44
N CYS A 41 12.64 -23.27 -3.18
CA CYS A 41 11.57 -23.24 -2.19
C CYS A 41 10.87 -21.88 -2.28
N TRP A 42 9.54 -21.86 -2.22
CA TRP A 42 8.77 -20.63 -2.09
C TRP A 42 9.25 -19.89 -0.84
N ASN A 43 9.81 -18.69 -1.01
CA ASN A 43 10.24 -17.86 0.10
C ASN A 43 9.19 -16.75 0.28
N PRO A 44 8.25 -16.89 1.23
CA PRO A 44 7.18 -15.92 1.44
C PRO A 44 7.68 -14.48 1.60
N LEU A 45 8.83 -14.30 2.25
CA LEU A 45 9.43 -12.99 2.45
C LEU A 45 9.94 -12.39 1.13
N MET A 46 10.63 -13.18 0.32
CA MET A 46 11.12 -12.74 -0.99
C MET A 46 9.97 -12.41 -1.94
N GLU A 47 8.96 -13.27 -2.00
CA GLU A 47 7.76 -13.08 -2.84
C GLU A 47 6.95 -11.86 -2.40
N THR A 48 6.84 -11.60 -1.09
CA THR A 48 6.17 -10.40 -0.60
C THR A 48 6.94 -9.13 -0.96
N PHE A 49 8.28 -9.15 -0.89
CA PHE A 49 9.09 -8.04 -1.37
C PHE A 49 8.95 -7.82 -2.88
N ASP A 50 8.99 -8.87 -3.68
CA ASP A 50 8.85 -8.79 -5.14
C ASP A 50 7.47 -8.26 -5.53
N SER A 51 6.43 -8.73 -4.84
CA SER A 51 5.07 -8.23 -4.97
C SER A 51 4.97 -6.74 -4.61
N ALA A 52 5.52 -6.33 -3.46
CA ALA A 52 5.52 -4.94 -3.02
C ALA A 52 6.28 -4.02 -3.99
N ILE A 53 7.44 -4.46 -4.52
CA ILE A 53 8.24 -3.70 -5.49
C ILE A 53 7.46 -3.52 -6.80
N ARG A 54 6.85 -4.59 -7.33
CA ARG A 54 6.04 -4.50 -8.54
C ARG A 54 4.86 -3.55 -8.36
N LYS A 55 4.16 -3.61 -7.22
CA LYS A 55 3.09 -2.64 -6.91
C LYS A 55 3.62 -1.21 -6.79
N ALA A 56 4.79 -1.01 -6.19
CA ALA A 56 5.43 0.30 -6.10
C ALA A 56 5.83 0.87 -7.47
N GLU A 57 6.27 0.02 -8.41
CA GLU A 57 6.54 0.39 -9.80
C GLU A 57 5.27 0.80 -10.55
N THR A 58 4.18 0.04 -10.37
CA THR A 58 2.86 0.39 -10.89
C THR A 58 2.38 1.72 -10.31
N LEU A 59 2.44 1.87 -8.99
CA LEU A 59 2.04 3.08 -8.28
C LEU A 59 2.81 4.31 -8.77
N ARG A 60 4.14 4.21 -8.94
CA ARG A 60 4.96 5.30 -9.51
C ARG A 60 4.53 5.66 -10.93
N THR A 61 4.25 4.66 -11.75
CA THR A 61 3.80 4.87 -13.14
C THR A 61 2.45 5.58 -13.17
N LEU A 62 1.49 5.09 -12.37
CA LEU A 62 0.16 5.69 -12.25
C LEU A 62 0.22 7.11 -11.69
N ALA A 63 1.03 7.37 -10.66
CA ALA A 63 1.20 8.69 -10.06
C ALA A 63 1.71 9.70 -11.10
N ASN A 64 2.72 9.33 -11.89
CA ASN A 64 3.22 10.17 -12.97
C ASN A 64 2.14 10.39 -14.06
N GLN A 65 1.43 9.35 -14.49
CA GLN A 65 0.36 9.50 -15.47
C GLN A 65 -0.78 10.40 -14.97
N PHE A 66 -1.17 10.24 -13.70
CA PHE A 66 -2.18 11.04 -13.04
C PHE A 66 -1.76 12.51 -12.94
N TYR A 67 -0.51 12.76 -12.54
CA TYR A 67 0.09 14.09 -12.54
C TYR A 67 0.01 14.73 -13.93
N VAL A 68 0.55 14.06 -14.96
CA VAL A 68 0.55 14.56 -16.35
C VAL A 68 -0.88 14.82 -16.83
N GLU A 69 -1.80 13.89 -16.60
CA GLU A 69 -3.18 14.03 -17.05
C GLU A 69 -3.88 15.23 -16.40
N LEU A 70 -3.67 15.50 -15.11
CA LEU A 70 -4.25 16.66 -14.45
C LEU A 70 -3.77 18.00 -15.04
N TYR A 71 -2.55 18.07 -15.56
CA TYR A 71 -2.04 19.28 -16.21
C TYR A 71 -2.61 19.51 -17.61
N HIS A 72 -2.99 18.46 -18.33
CA HIS A 72 -3.35 18.54 -19.75
C HIS A 72 -4.84 18.31 -20.03
N ASN A 73 -5.55 17.59 -19.17
CA ASN A 73 -6.96 17.30 -19.37
C ASN A 73 -7.83 18.56 -19.22
N GLN A 74 -8.83 18.75 -20.08
CA GLN A 74 -9.74 19.90 -20.07
C GLN A 74 -10.46 20.10 -18.72
N PHE A 75 -10.69 19.02 -17.97
CA PHE A 75 -11.31 19.07 -16.64
C PHE A 75 -10.54 19.95 -15.64
N SER A 76 -9.20 19.92 -15.71
CA SER A 76 -8.30 20.47 -14.68
C SER A 76 -7.28 21.47 -15.22
N SER A 77 -6.87 21.37 -16.49
CA SER A 77 -5.75 22.10 -17.08
C SER A 77 -5.86 23.62 -16.94
N GLY A 78 -7.05 24.20 -17.17
CA GLY A 78 -7.25 25.64 -16.99
C GLY A 78 -7.05 26.12 -15.53
N LYS A 79 -7.45 25.29 -14.55
CA LYS A 79 -7.25 25.58 -13.13
C LYS A 79 -5.79 25.37 -12.74
N PHE A 80 -5.16 24.32 -13.23
CA PHE A 80 -3.74 24.04 -13.02
C PHE A 80 -2.86 25.14 -13.63
N ALA A 81 -3.15 25.62 -14.84
CA ALA A 81 -2.44 26.75 -15.44
C ALA A 81 -2.57 28.03 -14.60
N THR A 82 -3.76 28.28 -14.05
CA THR A 82 -3.97 29.41 -13.12
C THR A 82 -3.14 29.28 -11.85
N LEU A 83 -3.09 28.07 -11.27
CA LEU A 83 -2.27 27.76 -10.09
C LEU A 83 -0.78 27.90 -10.41
N THR A 84 -0.30 27.39 -11.55
CA THR A 84 1.08 27.55 -12.00
C THR A 84 1.45 29.03 -12.17
N SER A 85 0.56 29.85 -12.75
CA SER A 85 0.78 31.31 -12.85
C SER A 85 0.91 31.97 -11.46
N LYS A 86 0.05 31.59 -10.51
CA LYS A 86 0.12 32.05 -9.11
C LYS A 86 1.41 31.60 -8.42
N LEU A 87 1.86 30.38 -8.67
CA LEU A 87 3.11 29.83 -8.15
C LEU A 87 4.31 30.68 -8.63
N VAL A 88 4.37 31.00 -9.93
CA VAL A 88 5.41 31.88 -10.50
C VAL A 88 5.42 33.25 -9.84
N ARG A 89 4.23 33.79 -9.53
CA ARG A 89 4.06 35.07 -8.81
C ARG A 89 4.28 34.97 -7.29
N ARG A 90 4.63 33.79 -6.77
CA ARG A 90 4.82 33.51 -5.34
C ARG A 90 3.60 33.86 -4.49
N ASP A 91 2.40 33.59 -4.99
CA ASP A 91 1.20 33.55 -4.15
C ASP A 91 1.45 32.62 -2.97
N GLU A 92 1.31 33.12 -1.74
CA GLU A 92 1.75 32.42 -0.52
C GLU A 92 1.10 31.04 -0.37
N ILE A 93 -0.21 30.96 -0.61
CA ILE A 93 -0.99 29.72 -0.45
C ILE A 93 -0.56 28.70 -1.50
N VAL A 94 -0.47 29.12 -2.76
CA VAL A 94 -0.07 28.22 -3.86
C VAL A 94 1.39 27.80 -3.72
N PHE A 95 2.28 28.72 -3.33
CA PHE A 95 3.69 28.40 -3.11
C PHE A 95 3.87 27.38 -2.01
N ARG A 96 3.17 27.54 -0.87
CA ARG A 96 3.17 26.55 0.21
C ARG A 96 2.62 25.20 -0.26
N ALA A 97 1.50 25.22 -1.00
CA ALA A 97 0.94 24.01 -1.59
C ALA A 97 1.85 23.34 -2.63
N ALA A 98 2.72 24.08 -3.32
CA ALA A 98 3.67 23.48 -4.27
C ALA A 98 4.94 22.95 -3.57
N SER A 99 5.36 23.58 -2.46
CA SER A 99 6.68 23.36 -1.87
C SER A 99 6.68 22.39 -0.70
N TYR A 100 5.52 22.01 -0.18
CA TYR A 100 5.41 21.20 1.03
C TYR A 100 4.56 19.94 0.82
N CYS A 101 5.15 18.79 1.16
CA CYS A 101 4.46 17.50 1.22
C CYS A 101 4.36 17.05 2.67
N HIS A 102 3.19 16.62 3.13
CA HIS A 102 2.99 16.17 4.52
C HIS A 102 3.79 14.91 4.86
N SER A 103 4.08 14.09 3.84
CA SER A 103 4.93 12.91 3.92
C SER A 103 6.35 13.19 4.39
N THR A 104 6.84 14.44 4.26
CA THR A 104 8.16 14.85 4.75
C THR A 104 8.35 14.64 6.25
N LEU A 105 7.26 14.67 7.02
CA LEU A 105 7.25 14.37 8.46
C LEU A 105 7.54 12.90 8.77
N THR A 106 7.43 12.04 7.77
CA THR A 106 7.63 10.59 7.84
C THR A 106 8.72 10.11 6.89
N ASN A 107 9.55 11.02 6.35
CA ASN A 107 10.56 10.67 5.36
C ASN A 107 11.52 9.60 5.90
N PRO A 108 11.70 8.49 5.14
CA PRO A 108 12.89 7.68 5.24
C PRO A 108 14.19 8.50 5.30
N PRO A 109 15.21 8.06 6.05
CA PRO A 109 16.47 8.77 6.11
C PRO A 109 17.09 8.91 4.72
N ASN A 110 17.34 10.13 4.26
CA ASN A 110 17.92 10.41 2.93
C ASN A 110 19.26 11.14 2.95
N LYS A 111 19.81 11.44 4.13
CA LYS A 111 21.09 12.15 4.26
C LYS A 111 22.25 11.16 4.32
N GLY A 112 23.16 11.24 3.36
CA GLY A 112 24.39 10.43 3.32
C GLY A 112 24.09 8.93 3.38
N ILE A 113 24.74 8.21 4.29
CA ILE A 113 24.58 6.76 4.45
C ILE A 113 23.48 6.36 5.46
N GLN A 114 22.64 7.30 5.92
CA GLN A 114 21.70 7.03 7.01
C GLN A 114 20.70 5.88 6.71
N TYR A 115 20.27 5.72 5.46
CA TYR A 115 19.41 4.59 5.05
C TYR A 115 20.12 3.22 5.06
N ILE A 116 21.46 3.23 5.07
CA ILE A 116 22.30 2.03 5.19
C ILE A 116 22.52 1.70 6.67
N THR A 117 22.63 2.72 7.53
CA THR A 117 22.99 2.55 8.95
C THR A 117 21.79 2.44 9.90
N ILE A 118 20.61 2.95 9.53
CA ILE A 118 19.39 2.84 10.34
C ILE A 118 19.06 1.38 10.66
N GLU A 119 18.66 1.06 11.88
CA GLU A 119 18.23 -0.29 12.25
C GLU A 119 17.02 -0.73 11.41
N ILE A 120 17.04 -1.97 10.90
CA ILE A 120 16.02 -2.47 9.98
C ILE A 120 14.58 -2.37 10.56
N PRO A 121 14.30 -2.71 11.83
CA PRO A 121 12.96 -2.53 12.39
C PRO A 121 12.47 -1.10 12.33
N GLU A 122 13.36 -0.13 12.58
CA GLU A 122 13.02 1.30 12.54
C GLU A 122 12.86 1.80 11.11
N TYR A 123 13.67 1.28 10.19
CA TYR A 123 13.55 1.58 8.77
C TYR A 123 12.22 1.10 8.19
N LEU A 124 11.81 -0.12 8.51
CA LEU A 124 10.50 -0.68 8.16
C LEU A 124 9.35 0.18 8.69
N LYS A 125 9.37 0.56 9.97
CA LYS A 125 8.36 1.44 10.56
C LYS A 125 8.30 2.80 9.85
N THR A 126 9.46 3.34 9.48
CA THR A 126 9.52 4.61 8.75
C THR A 126 8.82 4.47 7.39
N LEU A 127 9.07 3.39 6.65
CA LEU A 127 8.39 3.13 5.37
C LEU A 127 6.89 2.88 5.54
N ILE A 128 6.47 2.16 6.59
CA ILE A 128 5.06 1.96 6.93
C ILE A 128 4.37 3.31 7.17
N ASN A 129 4.98 4.20 7.95
CA ASN A 129 4.40 5.52 8.21
C ASN A 129 4.40 6.40 6.95
N TYR A 130 5.43 6.30 6.11
CA TYR A 130 5.55 7.06 4.86
C TYR A 130 4.46 6.68 3.84
N VAL A 131 4.25 5.39 3.59
CA VAL A 131 3.15 4.89 2.74
C VAL A 131 1.79 5.14 3.41
N GLY A 132 1.72 4.96 4.72
CA GLY A 132 0.52 5.18 5.52
C GLY A 132 0.03 6.62 5.54
N ALA A 133 0.93 7.60 5.42
CA ALA A 133 0.61 9.02 5.30
C ALA A 133 -0.32 9.33 4.11
N TRP A 134 -0.35 8.46 3.10
CA TRP A 134 -1.16 8.61 1.89
C TRP A 134 -2.54 7.95 1.98
N ILE A 135 -2.83 7.16 3.01
CA ILE A 135 -4.13 6.45 3.16
C ILE A 135 -5.31 7.43 3.18
N SER A 136 -5.28 8.42 4.08
CA SER A 136 -6.39 9.37 4.19
C SER A 136 -6.51 10.31 2.97
N PRO A 137 -5.42 10.92 2.46
CA PRO A 137 -5.49 11.73 1.24
C PRO A 137 -6.04 10.99 0.01
N LEU A 138 -5.59 9.77 -0.26
CA LEU A 138 -6.00 9.01 -1.45
C LEU A 138 -7.45 8.52 -1.35
N PHE A 139 -7.86 8.02 -0.18
CA PHE A 139 -9.25 7.65 0.07
C PHE A 139 -10.20 8.82 -0.19
N HIS A 140 -9.87 10.00 0.34
CA HIS A 140 -10.69 11.19 0.12
C HIS A 140 -10.60 11.71 -1.31
N LEU A 141 -9.47 11.58 -2.00
CA LEU A 141 -9.36 11.93 -3.43
C LEU A 141 -10.37 11.16 -4.27
N VAL A 142 -10.48 9.85 -4.06
CA VAL A 142 -11.43 8.99 -4.79
C VAL A 142 -12.88 9.42 -4.52
N ILE A 143 -13.23 9.67 -3.25
CA ILE A 143 -14.57 10.14 -2.88
C ILE A 143 -14.90 11.46 -3.57
N GLU A 144 -14.00 12.44 -3.47
CA GLU A 144 -14.27 13.77 -3.97
C GLU A 144 -14.28 13.82 -5.50
N LEU A 145 -13.42 13.07 -6.18
CA LEU A 145 -13.48 12.93 -7.64
C LEU A 145 -14.77 12.23 -8.08
N SER A 146 -15.22 11.20 -7.36
CA SER A 146 -16.47 10.49 -7.71
C SER A 146 -17.72 11.38 -7.59
N ALA A 147 -17.70 12.36 -6.68
CA ALA A 147 -18.81 13.28 -6.47
C ALA A 147 -18.76 14.53 -7.37
N MET A 148 -17.61 14.83 -7.96
CA MET A 148 -17.44 15.99 -8.83
C MET A 148 -18.08 15.76 -10.21
N LYS A 149 -18.70 16.81 -10.76
CA LYS A 149 -19.19 16.80 -12.14
C LYS A 149 -18.04 16.89 -13.13
N ASP A 150 -18.24 16.30 -14.30
CA ASP A 150 -17.35 16.37 -15.47
C ASP A 150 -15.95 15.77 -15.23
N VAL A 151 -15.80 14.88 -14.24
CA VAL A 151 -14.56 14.15 -14.02
C VAL A 151 -14.39 13.09 -15.13
N PRO A 152 -13.28 13.10 -15.88
CA PRO A 152 -12.98 12.05 -16.84
C PRO A 152 -12.82 10.70 -16.14
N GLU A 153 -13.39 9.65 -16.71
CA GLU A 153 -13.27 8.29 -16.17
C GLU A 153 -11.80 7.86 -16.04
N THR A 154 -10.94 8.32 -16.95
CA THR A 154 -9.49 8.06 -16.93
C THR A 154 -8.77 8.65 -15.72
N ILE A 155 -9.25 9.79 -15.19
CA ILE A 155 -8.70 10.41 -13.97
C ILE A 155 -9.21 9.64 -12.74
N LEU A 156 -10.52 9.32 -12.71
CA LEU A 156 -11.13 8.63 -11.59
C LEU A 156 -10.59 7.20 -11.42
N SER A 157 -10.48 6.45 -12.50
CA SER A 157 -9.91 5.09 -12.50
C SER A 157 -8.46 5.09 -11.98
N LYS A 158 -7.60 5.98 -12.47
CA LYS A 158 -6.23 6.11 -11.95
C LYS A 158 -6.20 6.45 -10.47
N ALA A 159 -7.05 7.36 -9.99
CA ALA A 159 -7.11 7.68 -8.56
C ALA A 159 -7.50 6.45 -7.71
N LYS A 160 -8.45 5.63 -8.18
CA LYS A 160 -8.84 4.37 -7.52
C LYS A 160 -7.69 3.37 -7.52
N GLU A 161 -7.01 3.18 -8.65
CA GLU A 161 -5.88 2.25 -8.75
C GLU A 161 -4.71 2.68 -7.86
N ILE A 162 -4.42 3.98 -7.79
CA ILE A 162 -3.41 4.56 -6.90
C ILE A 162 -3.76 4.29 -5.42
N GLU A 163 -5.02 4.53 -5.04
CA GLU A 163 -5.50 4.30 -3.67
C GLU A 163 -5.37 2.84 -3.25
N GLU A 164 -5.82 1.92 -4.11
CA GLU A 164 -5.76 0.48 -3.84
C GLU A 164 -4.31 -0.01 -3.80
N ASN A 165 -3.46 0.36 -4.77
CA ASN A 165 -2.05 -0.02 -4.77
C ASN A 165 -1.34 0.47 -3.49
N ASN A 166 -1.60 1.71 -3.05
CA ASN A 166 -1.01 2.24 -1.82
C ASN A 166 -1.44 1.42 -0.58
N ARG A 167 -2.71 1.00 -0.52
CA ARG A 167 -3.22 0.15 0.56
C ARG A 167 -2.60 -1.25 0.56
N GLU A 168 -2.47 -1.87 -0.61
CA GLU A 168 -1.85 -3.18 -0.74
C GLU A 168 -0.35 -3.16 -0.37
N ILE A 169 0.39 -2.14 -0.80
CA ILE A 169 1.79 -1.95 -0.41
C ILE A 169 1.92 -1.81 1.11
N LEU A 170 1.05 -1.02 1.74
CA LEU A 170 1.04 -0.88 3.20
C LEU A 170 0.77 -2.21 3.91
N HIS A 171 -0.13 -3.04 3.35
CA HIS A 171 -0.39 -4.38 3.85
C HIS A 171 0.86 -5.27 3.75
N ASP A 172 1.56 -5.26 2.61
CA ASP A 172 2.79 -6.04 2.40
C ASP A 172 3.88 -5.62 3.41
N LEU A 173 4.06 -4.31 3.64
CA LEU A 173 5.02 -3.81 4.64
C LEU A 173 4.68 -4.23 6.08
N ARG A 174 3.39 -4.20 6.44
CA ARG A 174 2.91 -4.67 7.75
C ARG A 174 3.13 -6.17 7.93
N TRP A 175 2.97 -6.95 6.87
CA TRP A 175 3.29 -8.37 6.87
C TRP A 175 4.80 -8.57 7.07
N ILE A 176 5.64 -7.89 6.28
CA ILE A 176 7.11 -8.00 6.36
C ILE A 176 7.63 -7.70 7.77
N ILE A 177 7.20 -6.60 8.40
CA ILE A 177 7.66 -6.29 9.77
C ILE A 177 7.19 -7.32 10.79
N THR A 178 6.01 -7.92 10.59
CA THR A 178 5.50 -8.97 11.47
C THR A 178 6.32 -10.25 11.34
N GLU A 179 6.70 -10.59 10.11
CA GLU A 179 7.50 -11.78 9.80
C GLU A 179 8.94 -11.64 10.31
N VAL A 180 9.60 -10.52 10.00
CA VAL A 180 11.02 -10.32 10.34
C VAL A 180 11.21 -9.91 11.81
N TYR A 181 10.24 -9.18 12.40
CA TYR A 181 10.35 -8.62 13.76
C TYR A 181 9.03 -8.73 14.56
N PRO A 182 8.59 -9.94 14.93
CA PRO A 182 7.28 -10.18 15.54
C PRO A 182 7.07 -9.46 16.88
N THR A 183 8.14 -9.17 17.63
CA THR A 183 8.10 -8.48 18.93
C THR A 183 8.15 -6.96 18.83
N SER A 184 8.29 -6.40 17.63
CA SER A 184 8.41 -4.95 17.41
C SER A 184 7.09 -4.23 17.70
N LYS A 185 7.17 -3.07 18.39
CA LYS A 185 5.99 -2.21 18.61
C LYS A 185 5.51 -1.64 17.28
N LYS A 186 4.28 -1.99 16.89
CA LYS A 186 3.63 -1.61 15.61
C LYS A 186 2.88 -0.28 15.67
N LYS A 187 3.28 0.68 16.53
CA LYS A 187 2.54 1.94 16.64
C LYS A 187 2.74 2.75 15.36
N GLU A 188 1.70 2.79 14.55
CA GLU A 188 1.62 3.62 13.36
C GLU A 188 1.14 5.03 13.75
N ASN A 189 1.74 6.04 13.13
CA ASN A 189 1.36 7.43 13.33
C ASN A 189 1.42 8.15 12.00
N PHE A 190 0.26 8.27 11.34
CA PHE A 190 0.16 8.92 10.05
C PHE A 190 -0.04 10.42 10.23
N PRO A 191 0.80 11.27 9.61
CA PRO A 191 0.67 12.70 9.71
C PRO A 191 -0.65 13.17 9.08
N SER A 192 -1.23 14.23 9.65
CA SER A 192 -2.36 14.91 9.02
C SER A 192 -1.90 15.66 7.77
N TRP A 193 -2.73 15.64 6.72
CA TRP A 193 -2.51 16.44 5.52
C TRP A 193 -3.33 17.73 5.61
N GLU A 194 -2.64 18.87 5.63
CA GLU A 194 -3.24 20.19 5.83
C GLU A 194 -4.31 20.53 4.77
N LEU A 195 -4.10 20.13 3.51
CA LEU A 195 -5.00 20.42 2.41
C LEU A 195 -6.19 19.44 2.29
N LEU A 196 -6.33 18.50 3.24
CA LEU A 196 -7.46 17.58 3.25
C LEU A 196 -8.80 18.31 3.37
N SER A 197 -8.86 19.38 4.17
CA SER A 197 -10.05 20.21 4.31
C SER A 197 -10.41 20.94 3.00
N PHE A 198 -9.40 21.35 2.22
CA PHE A 198 -9.57 21.97 0.91
C PHE A 198 -10.13 20.97 -0.10
N LEU A 199 -9.62 19.74 -0.09
CA LEU A 199 -10.11 18.64 -0.94
C LEU A 199 -11.58 18.31 -0.63
N LYS A 200 -11.96 18.26 0.65
CA LYS A 200 -13.33 17.96 1.09
C LYS A 200 -14.31 19.13 0.98
N SER A 201 -13.82 20.33 0.69
CA SER A 201 -14.67 21.53 0.62
C SER A 201 -15.58 21.52 -0.61
N ASN A 202 -16.68 22.29 -0.58
CA ASN A 202 -17.55 22.48 -1.75
C ASN A 202 -16.93 23.39 -2.83
N SER A 203 -15.81 24.06 -2.53
CA SER A 203 -15.15 24.99 -3.45
C SER A 203 -14.33 24.23 -4.48
N ARG A 204 -14.75 24.29 -5.76
CA ARG A 204 -14.01 23.67 -6.87
C ARG A 204 -12.56 24.20 -6.95
N ASN A 205 -12.31 25.47 -6.63
CA ASN A 205 -10.97 26.03 -6.59
C ASN A 205 -10.11 25.41 -5.47
N SER A 206 -10.69 25.20 -4.29
CA SER A 206 -10.00 24.59 -3.15
C SER A 206 -9.67 23.12 -3.44
N LYS A 207 -10.60 22.38 -4.07
CA LYS A 207 -10.34 21.00 -4.50
C LYS A 207 -9.16 20.92 -5.48
N PHE A 208 -9.12 21.80 -6.48
CA PHE A 208 -8.00 21.83 -7.44
C PHE A 208 -6.67 22.24 -6.81
N LEU A 209 -6.67 23.15 -5.83
CA LEU A 209 -5.45 23.46 -5.07
C LEU A 209 -4.94 22.22 -4.32
N ALA A 210 -5.83 21.47 -3.68
CA ALA A 210 -5.48 20.24 -2.98
C ALA A 210 -4.97 19.16 -3.95
N MET A 211 -5.64 18.97 -5.11
CA MET A 211 -5.18 18.05 -6.15
C MET A 211 -3.84 18.45 -6.76
N PHE A 212 -3.57 19.75 -6.89
CA PHE A 212 -2.29 20.28 -7.38
C PHE A 212 -1.13 19.90 -6.44
N ASN A 213 -1.29 20.11 -5.13
CA ASN A 213 -0.33 19.64 -4.13
C ASN A 213 -0.22 18.10 -4.14
N LEU A 214 -1.36 17.41 -4.08
CA LEU A 214 -1.40 15.95 -3.97
C LEU A 214 -0.66 15.28 -5.13
N SER A 215 -0.95 15.68 -6.37
CA SER A 215 -0.35 15.07 -7.55
C SER A 215 1.16 15.33 -7.63
N HIS A 216 1.60 16.54 -7.28
CA HIS A 216 3.03 16.86 -7.22
C HIS A 216 3.77 16.03 -6.16
N CYS A 217 3.23 15.97 -4.94
CA CYS A 217 3.84 15.23 -3.84
C CYS A 217 3.86 13.71 -4.10
N LEU A 218 2.79 13.17 -4.67
CA LEU A 218 2.70 11.74 -4.98
C LEU A 218 3.70 11.32 -6.06
N GLU A 219 3.92 12.16 -7.07
CA GLU A 219 4.90 11.90 -8.13
C GLU A 219 6.32 11.74 -7.56
N TYR A 220 6.73 12.65 -6.68
CA TYR A 220 8.00 12.55 -5.97
C TYR A 220 8.05 11.37 -4.97
N ASP A 221 7.03 11.24 -4.12
CA ASP A 221 7.03 10.30 -3.01
C ASP A 221 7.04 8.84 -3.46
N THR A 222 6.36 8.52 -4.57
CA THR A 222 6.31 7.16 -5.10
C THR A 222 7.66 6.70 -5.64
N GLN A 223 8.42 7.61 -6.27
CA GLN A 223 9.81 7.33 -6.66
C GLN A 223 10.70 7.14 -5.44
N PHE A 224 10.57 8.01 -4.45
CA PHE A 224 11.37 7.95 -3.22
C PHE A 224 11.09 6.66 -2.44
N PHE A 225 9.82 6.28 -2.30
CA PHE A 225 9.42 5.02 -1.67
C PHE A 225 10.01 3.80 -2.40
N LEU A 226 9.89 3.72 -3.73
CA LEU A 226 10.41 2.60 -4.52
C LEU A 226 11.92 2.40 -4.30
N PHE A 227 12.68 3.50 -4.27
CA PHE A 227 14.11 3.46 -3.97
C PHE A 227 14.39 2.84 -2.60
N HIS A 228 13.71 3.32 -1.55
CA HIS A 228 13.91 2.82 -0.19
C HIS A 228 13.45 1.38 -0.01
N LEU A 229 12.37 0.96 -0.67
CA LEU A 229 11.87 -0.41 -0.64
C LEU A 229 12.89 -1.41 -1.21
N ARG A 230 13.55 -1.06 -2.33
CA ARG A 230 14.63 -1.88 -2.92
C ARG A 230 15.83 -2.01 -1.98
N ILE A 231 16.25 -0.91 -1.35
CA ILE A 231 17.32 -0.95 -0.33
C ILE A 231 16.91 -1.85 0.83
N LEU A 232 15.67 -1.74 1.30
CA LEU A 232 15.19 -2.54 2.41
C LEU A 232 15.20 -4.04 2.07
N LYS A 233 14.76 -4.42 0.85
CA LYS A 233 14.86 -5.80 0.35
C LYS A 233 16.31 -6.29 0.37
N CYS A 234 17.24 -5.52 -0.19
CA CYS A 234 18.66 -5.84 -0.19
C CYS A 234 19.20 -6.07 1.23
N ARG A 235 18.85 -5.18 2.17
CA ARG A 235 19.33 -5.27 3.57
C ARG A 235 18.76 -6.44 4.36
N ILE A 236 17.52 -6.86 4.10
CA ILE A 236 16.89 -7.99 4.79
C ILE A 236 17.26 -9.33 4.15
N THR A 237 17.31 -9.39 2.82
CA THR A 237 17.44 -10.67 2.09
C THR A 237 18.85 -10.93 1.55
N GLY A 238 19.69 -9.90 1.45
CA GLY A 238 21.01 -9.98 0.81
C GLY A 238 20.96 -10.15 -0.71
N LYS A 239 19.80 -9.95 -1.36
CA LYS A 239 19.58 -10.14 -2.80
C LYS A 239 19.10 -8.88 -3.48
N ASP A 240 19.33 -8.80 -4.80
CA ASP A 240 18.85 -7.74 -5.70
C ASP A 240 19.22 -6.32 -5.20
N CYS A 241 20.45 -6.21 -4.70
CA CYS A 241 21.19 -4.98 -4.51
C CYS A 241 21.79 -4.56 -5.88
#